data_AF-A0A812JJ17-F1
#
_entry.id   AF-A0A812JJ17-F1
#
_cell.length_a   1.000
_cell.length_b   1.000
_cell.length_c   1.000
_cell.angle_alpha   90.00
_cell.angle_beta   90.00
_cell.angle_gamma   90.00
#
_symmetry.space_group_name_H-M   'P 1'
#
loop_
_entity.id
_entity.type
_entity.pdbx_description
1 polymer ?
#
loop_
_entity_poly.entity_id
_entity_poly.type
_entity_poly.pdbx_seq_one_letter_code
_entity_poly.pdbx_strand_id
1 'polypeptide(L)'
;MIFSYVGKFAPTVLHYLDSARAAALAANQADMILLMTESDASTISQSLKHSLTKQGVQLRIVDWTLPPGMRFTKDENWCGQKDFIRLHALGLDEYDAVAYFDNDIEFQGDITPLLKCAATGHFLSTNGGIGEALNVGVFALQPHKALLKAAVDFAREADYSQMTGWAQEGWRPSGGYYVGGECGQGTLDDVGCRAQGLGLQVSDVGLRPKMSRCEGFKASRVQGFEFCALDFRL
;
A
#
# COMPACT_ATOMS: atom_id res chain seq x y z
N MET A 1 -10.12 -0.64 -6.14
CA MET A 1 -8.81 -0.17 -6.65
C MET A 1 -8.56 1.21 -6.07
N ILE A 2 -7.41 1.40 -5.44
CA ILE A 2 -7.06 2.65 -4.74
C ILE A 2 -5.82 3.26 -5.41
N PHE A 3 -5.87 4.56 -5.64
CA PHE A 3 -4.78 5.41 -6.11
C PHE A 3 -4.61 6.54 -5.11
N SER A 4 -3.47 7.22 -5.09
CA SER A 4 -3.29 8.42 -4.30
C SER A 4 -2.52 9.50 -5.04
N TYR A 5 -2.78 10.77 -4.73
CA TYR A 5 -1.99 11.87 -5.26
C TYR A 5 -1.83 13.02 -4.26
N VAL A 6 -0.64 13.63 -4.30
CA VAL A 6 -0.26 14.77 -3.46
C VAL A 6 0.31 15.88 -4.34
N GLY A 7 -0.10 17.11 -4.09
CA GLY A 7 0.28 18.30 -4.84
C GLY A 7 -0.67 18.63 -6.00
N LYS A 8 -0.17 19.45 -6.92
CA LYS A 8 -0.94 19.98 -8.06
C LYS A 8 -1.24 18.90 -9.10
N PHE A 9 -2.49 18.49 -9.20
CA PHE A 9 -2.91 17.43 -10.13
C PHE A 9 -2.76 17.84 -11.60
N ALA A 10 -2.24 16.95 -12.45
CA ALA A 10 -2.11 17.15 -13.89
C ALA A 10 -2.78 16.00 -14.66
N PRO A 11 -3.27 16.22 -15.90
CA PRO A 11 -3.93 15.17 -16.69
C PRO A 11 -3.06 13.92 -16.94
N THR A 12 -1.73 14.09 -16.94
CA THR A 12 -0.77 12.99 -17.13
C THR A 12 -0.59 12.11 -15.90
N VAL A 13 -1.08 12.51 -14.71
CA VAL A 13 -0.82 11.79 -13.45
C VAL A 13 -1.27 10.33 -13.51
N LEU A 14 -2.44 10.05 -14.08
CA LEU A 14 -2.98 8.70 -14.21
C LEU A 14 -2.66 8.15 -15.61
N HIS A 15 -1.37 7.95 -15.89
CA HIS A 15 -0.86 7.51 -17.20
C HIS A 15 -1.58 6.28 -17.76
N TYR A 16 -1.96 5.36 -16.89
CA TYR A 16 -2.48 4.04 -17.24
C TYR A 16 -3.98 3.86 -16.96
N LEU A 17 -4.74 4.95 -16.86
CA LEU A 17 -6.15 4.94 -16.45
C LEU A 17 -7.05 4.06 -17.33
N ASP A 18 -6.82 3.98 -18.64
CA ASP A 18 -7.58 3.07 -19.52
C ASP A 18 -7.35 1.59 -19.17
N SER A 19 -6.11 1.21 -18.83
CA SER A 19 -5.78 -0.17 -18.40
C SER A 19 -6.35 -0.46 -17.00
N ALA A 20 -6.28 0.51 -16.07
CA ALA A 20 -6.89 0.41 -14.76
C ALA A 20 -8.41 0.21 -14.85
N ARG A 21 -9.07 0.95 -15.75
CA ARG A 21 -10.50 0.82 -16.03
C ARG A 21 -10.84 -0.54 -16.64
N ALA A 22 -10.01 -1.08 -17.53
CA ALA A 22 -10.20 -2.42 -18.07
C ALA A 22 -10.10 -3.50 -16.97
N ALA A 23 -9.11 -3.38 -16.07
CA ALA A 23 -8.95 -4.26 -14.92
C ALA A 23 -10.13 -4.15 -13.92
N ALA A 24 -10.61 -2.93 -13.65
CA ALA A 24 -11.80 -2.68 -12.84
C ALA A 24 -13.05 -3.37 -13.40
N LEU A 25 -13.28 -3.25 -14.71
CA LEU A 25 -14.41 -3.88 -15.40
C LEU A 25 -14.31 -5.41 -15.38
N ALA A 26 -13.13 -5.97 -15.58
CA ALA A 26 -12.89 -7.41 -15.44
C ALA A 26 -13.16 -7.90 -14.01
N ALA A 27 -12.75 -7.12 -13.01
CA ALA A 27 -12.94 -7.40 -11.59
C ALA A 27 -14.35 -7.07 -11.06
N ASN A 28 -15.39 -7.47 -11.82
CA ASN A 28 -16.80 -7.26 -11.50
C ASN A 28 -17.14 -5.78 -11.17
N GLN A 29 -16.61 -4.84 -11.96
CA GLN A 29 -16.78 -3.40 -11.77
C GLN A 29 -16.23 -2.90 -10.42
N ALA A 30 -15.02 -3.33 -10.04
CA ALA A 30 -14.35 -2.85 -8.84
C ALA A 30 -14.16 -1.32 -8.87
N ASP A 31 -14.57 -0.62 -7.80
CA ASP A 31 -14.46 0.84 -7.73
C ASP A 31 -13.02 1.33 -7.90
N MET A 32 -12.86 2.43 -8.65
CA MET A 32 -11.58 3.14 -8.76
C MET A 32 -11.62 4.40 -7.90
N ILE A 33 -10.84 4.43 -6.82
CA ILE A 33 -10.82 5.53 -5.85
C ILE A 33 -9.48 6.26 -5.96
N LEU A 34 -9.53 7.59 -6.07
CA LEU A 34 -8.38 8.46 -5.98
C LEU A 34 -8.41 9.20 -4.63
N LEU A 35 -7.43 8.90 -3.76
CA LEU A 35 -7.24 9.54 -2.46
C LEU A 35 -6.47 10.86 -2.63
N MET A 36 -7.02 11.96 -2.13
CA MET A 36 -6.39 13.29 -2.14
C MET A 36 -6.81 14.11 -0.92
N THR A 37 -5.98 15.05 -0.46
CA THR A 37 -6.44 16.05 0.54
C THR A 37 -7.39 17.05 -0.09
N GLU A 38 -8.19 17.75 0.72
CA GLU A 38 -9.03 18.87 0.25
C GLU A 38 -8.19 19.94 -0.47
N SER A 39 -7.02 20.27 0.07
CA SER A 39 -6.06 21.20 -0.56
C SER A 39 -5.61 20.74 -1.95
N ASP A 40 -5.21 19.48 -2.11
CA ASP A 40 -4.77 18.95 -3.40
C ASP A 40 -5.95 18.84 -4.39
N ALA A 41 -7.11 18.36 -3.90
CA ALA A 41 -8.34 18.20 -4.67
C ALA A 41 -8.94 19.53 -5.16
N SER A 42 -8.64 20.64 -4.46
CA SER A 42 -9.00 21.99 -4.89
C SER A 42 -8.24 22.42 -6.16
N THR A 43 -7.07 21.82 -6.45
CA THR A 43 -6.25 22.16 -7.62
C THR A 43 -6.77 21.58 -8.94
N ILE A 44 -7.65 20.57 -8.87
CA ILE A 44 -8.19 19.87 -10.05
C ILE A 44 -9.27 20.75 -10.71
N SER A 45 -9.12 21.02 -12.01
CA SER A 45 -10.13 21.76 -12.79
C SER A 45 -11.46 20.99 -12.88
N GLN A 46 -12.58 21.70 -13.02
CA GLN A 46 -13.89 21.06 -13.15
C GLN A 46 -14.01 20.16 -14.39
N SER A 47 -13.34 20.51 -15.50
CA SER A 47 -13.27 19.66 -16.69
C SER A 47 -12.53 18.35 -16.43
N LEU A 48 -11.48 18.37 -15.61
CA LEU A 48 -10.71 17.19 -15.25
C LEU A 48 -11.45 16.34 -14.20
N LYS A 49 -12.13 16.95 -13.21
CA LYS A 49 -13.05 16.25 -12.30
C LYS A 49 -14.13 15.50 -13.09
N HIS A 50 -14.78 16.17 -14.04
CA HIS A 50 -15.77 15.53 -14.91
C HIS A 50 -15.18 14.38 -15.76
N SER A 51 -13.96 14.54 -16.27
CA SER A 51 -13.27 13.48 -17.03
C SER A 51 -12.96 12.25 -16.18
N LEU A 52 -12.51 12.45 -14.93
CA LEU A 52 -12.26 11.38 -13.95
C LEU A 52 -13.55 10.63 -13.62
N THR A 53 -14.63 11.35 -13.29
CA THR A 53 -15.95 10.75 -13.02
C THR A 53 -16.49 9.97 -14.22
N LYS A 54 -16.34 10.51 -15.46
CA LYS A 54 -16.76 9.82 -16.69
C LYS A 54 -15.98 8.52 -16.93
N GLN A 55 -14.76 8.41 -16.42
CA GLN A 55 -13.94 7.19 -16.49
C GLN A 55 -14.19 6.21 -15.33
N GLY A 56 -15.07 6.56 -14.37
CA GLY A 56 -15.37 5.74 -13.20
C GLY A 56 -14.46 5.99 -12.00
N VAL A 57 -13.64 7.04 -12.02
CA VAL A 57 -12.81 7.41 -10.87
C VAL A 57 -13.61 8.24 -9.87
N GLN A 58 -13.71 7.73 -8.65
CA GLN A 58 -14.27 8.39 -7.49
C GLN A 58 -13.18 9.18 -6.75
N LEU A 59 -13.38 10.49 -6.55
CA LEU A 59 -12.47 11.30 -5.75
C LEU A 59 -12.85 11.19 -4.26
N ARG A 60 -11.96 10.64 -3.44
CA ARG A 60 -12.14 10.46 -2.00
C ARG A 60 -11.23 11.43 -1.26
N ILE A 61 -11.85 12.43 -0.64
CA ILE A 61 -11.12 13.38 0.22
C ILE A 61 -10.68 12.66 1.50
N VAL A 62 -9.42 12.87 1.87
CA VAL A 62 -8.81 12.36 3.11
C VAL A 62 -8.20 13.48 3.93
N ASP A 63 -8.19 13.31 5.25
CA ASP A 63 -7.83 14.35 6.21
C ASP A 63 -6.35 14.79 6.17
N TRP A 64 -5.46 13.93 5.67
CA TRP A 64 -4.01 14.14 5.77
C TRP A 64 -3.19 13.35 4.74
N THR A 65 -2.01 13.89 4.40
CA THR A 65 -0.93 13.16 3.66
C THR A 65 0.09 12.49 4.59
N LEU A 66 0.26 13.00 5.81
CA LEU A 66 1.10 12.43 6.88
C LEU A 66 0.25 12.17 8.12
N PRO A 67 0.46 11.07 8.88
CA PRO A 67 -0.36 10.77 10.05
C PRO A 67 -0.32 11.92 11.08
N PRO A 68 -1.46 12.31 11.67
CA PRO A 68 -1.51 13.47 12.55
C PRO A 68 -0.73 13.22 13.85
N GLY A 69 0.33 13.99 14.07
CA GLY A 69 1.27 13.82 15.18
C GLY A 69 2.40 12.81 14.89
N MET A 70 2.65 12.48 13.63
CA MET A 70 3.77 11.65 13.22
C MET A 70 5.10 12.19 13.77
N ARG A 71 5.92 11.32 14.35
CA ARG A 71 7.15 11.69 15.08
C ARG A 71 8.32 11.98 14.15
N PHE A 72 8.51 11.17 13.11
CA PHE A 72 9.53 11.40 12.10
C PHE A 72 8.96 12.13 10.88
N THR A 73 9.51 13.29 10.56
CA THR A 73 9.23 14.01 9.32
C THR A 73 10.52 14.55 8.72
N LYS A 74 10.53 14.77 7.41
CA LYS A 74 11.67 15.35 6.67
C LYS A 74 11.18 16.43 5.71
N ASP A 75 11.84 17.59 5.72
CA ASP A 75 11.37 18.80 5.04
C ASP A 75 11.47 18.74 3.51
N GLU A 76 12.51 18.09 2.96
CA GLU A 76 12.78 18.05 1.52
C GLU A 76 13.17 16.65 1.02
N ASN A 77 12.85 16.38 -0.25
CA ASN A 77 13.24 15.18 -0.99
C ASN A 77 12.94 13.90 -0.19
N TRP A 78 11.67 13.73 0.16
CA TRP A 78 11.15 12.62 0.96
C TRP A 78 9.89 12.05 0.30
N CYS A 79 9.80 10.72 0.18
CA CYS A 79 8.60 10.04 -0.31
C CYS A 79 7.41 10.13 0.67
N GLY A 80 7.65 10.45 1.95
CA GLY A 80 6.69 10.36 3.04
C GLY A 80 5.27 10.82 2.69
N GLN A 81 5.07 12.05 2.22
CA GLN A 81 3.71 12.55 1.93
C GLN A 81 2.95 11.71 0.88
N LYS A 82 3.64 11.26 -0.17
CA LYS A 82 3.07 10.37 -1.21
C LYS A 82 2.87 8.96 -0.69
N ASP A 83 3.70 8.55 0.25
CA ASP A 83 3.64 7.22 0.82
C ASP A 83 2.54 7.11 1.87
N PHE A 84 2.55 7.95 2.90
CA PHE A 84 1.64 7.81 4.03
C PHE A 84 0.17 8.05 3.68
N ILE A 85 -0.15 8.87 2.67
CA ILE A 85 -1.53 8.99 2.17
C ILE A 85 -2.13 7.63 1.74
N ARG A 86 -1.30 6.66 1.30
CA ARG A 86 -1.77 5.31 0.93
C ARG A 86 -2.29 4.52 2.14
N LEU A 87 -1.92 4.88 3.38
CA LEU A 87 -2.42 4.25 4.59
C LEU A 87 -3.95 4.40 4.75
N HIS A 88 -4.59 5.43 4.19
CA HIS A 88 -6.05 5.57 4.24
C HIS A 88 -6.78 4.35 3.65
N ALA A 89 -6.15 3.63 2.71
CA ALA A 89 -6.67 2.36 2.19
C ALA A 89 -6.92 1.31 3.29
N LEU A 90 -6.13 1.32 4.37
CA LEU A 90 -6.30 0.42 5.52
C LEU A 90 -7.63 0.63 6.25
N GLY A 91 -8.25 1.81 6.13
CA GLY A 91 -9.45 2.20 6.86
C GLY A 91 -10.75 2.19 6.06
N LEU A 92 -10.71 1.80 4.78
CA LEU A 92 -11.86 1.73 3.87
C LEU A 92 -12.72 0.48 4.14
N ASP A 93 -13.17 0.30 5.38
CA ASP A 93 -13.91 -0.87 5.86
C ASP A 93 -15.35 -0.99 5.32
N GLU A 94 -15.75 -0.09 4.42
CA GLU A 94 -16.91 -0.27 3.53
C GLU A 94 -16.65 -1.24 2.36
N TYR A 95 -15.42 -1.73 2.16
CA TYR A 95 -15.05 -2.71 1.12
C TYR A 95 -14.57 -4.05 1.70
N ASP A 96 -14.94 -5.17 1.08
CA ASP A 96 -14.43 -6.51 1.47
C ASP A 96 -12.90 -6.66 1.26
N ALA A 97 -12.37 -5.98 0.24
CA ALA A 97 -10.95 -5.92 -0.07
C ALA A 97 -10.59 -4.63 -0.81
N VAL A 98 -9.38 -4.14 -0.56
CA VAL A 98 -8.76 -3.06 -1.32
C VAL A 98 -7.47 -3.55 -1.97
N ALA A 99 -7.16 -2.97 -3.14
CA ALA A 99 -5.86 -3.07 -3.76
C ALA A 99 -5.42 -1.66 -4.15
N TYR A 100 -4.30 -1.22 -3.59
CA TYR A 100 -3.64 0.04 -3.89
C TYR A 100 -2.60 -0.14 -5.01
N PHE A 101 -2.51 0.85 -5.89
CA PHE A 101 -1.54 0.92 -6.97
C PHE A 101 -0.99 2.35 -7.05
N ASP A 102 0.32 2.48 -7.23
CA ASP A 102 0.93 3.76 -7.65
C ASP A 102 0.48 4.12 -9.08
N ASN A 103 0.50 5.41 -9.40
CA ASN A 103 -0.14 5.94 -10.61
C ASN A 103 0.61 5.60 -11.92
N ASP A 104 1.80 5.02 -11.81
CA ASP A 104 2.67 4.54 -12.89
C ASP A 104 2.59 3.02 -13.11
N ILE A 105 1.61 2.33 -12.50
CA ILE A 105 1.34 0.90 -12.73
C ILE A 105 0.41 0.70 -13.94
N GLU A 106 0.88 -0.07 -14.93
CA GLU A 106 0.09 -0.52 -16.08
C GLU A 106 -0.56 -1.89 -15.82
N PHE A 107 -1.86 -2.01 -16.13
CA PHE A 107 -2.62 -3.24 -15.87
C PHE A 107 -2.67 -4.14 -17.11
N GLN A 108 -2.11 -5.35 -16.99
CA GLN A 108 -2.06 -6.35 -18.08
C GLN A 108 -3.15 -7.43 -17.99
N GLY A 109 -4.12 -7.32 -17.07
CA GLY A 109 -5.14 -8.35 -16.87
C GLY A 109 -6.09 -8.12 -15.70
N ASP A 110 -6.82 -9.18 -15.36
CA ASP A 110 -7.82 -9.21 -14.28
C ASP A 110 -7.17 -9.21 -12.88
N ILE A 111 -7.66 -8.34 -11.99
CA ILE A 111 -7.23 -8.23 -10.59
C ILE A 111 -8.13 -8.99 -9.61
N THR A 112 -9.18 -9.68 -10.08
CA THR A 112 -10.06 -10.51 -9.24
C THR A 112 -9.30 -11.49 -8.33
N PRO A 113 -8.24 -12.21 -8.79
CA PRO A 113 -7.50 -13.12 -7.92
C PRO A 113 -6.81 -12.40 -6.75
N LEU A 114 -6.24 -11.22 -7.00
CA LEU A 114 -5.61 -10.37 -5.99
C LEU A 114 -6.63 -9.94 -4.93
N LEU A 115 -7.78 -9.41 -5.38
CA LEU A 115 -8.85 -8.95 -4.48
C LEU A 115 -9.49 -10.10 -3.68
N LYS A 116 -9.70 -11.28 -4.28
CA LYS A 116 -10.22 -12.46 -3.57
C LYS A 116 -9.26 -12.97 -2.50
N CYS A 117 -7.96 -13.00 -2.78
CA CYS A 117 -6.96 -13.41 -1.80
C CYS A 117 -6.89 -12.38 -0.65
N ALA A 118 -6.87 -11.09 -0.96
CA ALA A 118 -6.93 -10.00 0.03
C ALA A 118 -8.18 -10.08 0.94
N ALA A 119 -9.36 -10.35 0.37
CA ALA A 119 -10.63 -10.48 1.11
C ALA A 119 -10.64 -11.60 2.17
N THR A 120 -9.69 -12.54 2.11
CA THR A 120 -9.55 -13.62 3.11
C THR A 120 -8.67 -13.24 4.30
N GLY A 121 -8.32 -11.95 4.45
CA GLY A 121 -7.51 -11.43 5.56
C GLY A 121 -6.00 -11.45 5.30
N HIS A 122 -5.58 -11.76 4.08
CA HIS A 122 -4.17 -11.75 3.68
C HIS A 122 -3.71 -10.35 3.26
N PHE A 123 -2.50 -9.98 3.69
CA PHE A 123 -1.77 -8.84 3.11
C PHE A 123 -0.88 -9.33 1.96
N LEU A 124 -1.00 -8.68 0.81
CA LEU A 124 -0.28 -8.97 -0.42
C LEU A 124 0.46 -7.71 -0.86
N SER A 125 1.72 -7.83 -1.26
CA SER A 125 2.53 -6.74 -1.80
C SER A 125 3.51 -7.30 -2.82
N THR A 126 4.11 -6.44 -3.65
CA THR A 126 5.28 -6.84 -4.44
C THR A 126 6.53 -6.90 -3.57
N ASN A 127 7.44 -7.83 -3.87
CA ASN A 127 8.80 -7.79 -3.32
C ASN A 127 9.51 -6.52 -3.81
N GLY A 128 10.30 -5.89 -2.95
CA GLY A 128 11.13 -4.77 -3.34
C GLY A 128 12.43 -5.16 -4.05
N GLY A 129 13.32 -4.18 -4.20
CA GLY A 129 14.67 -4.33 -4.71
C GLY A 129 15.62 -5.14 -3.83
N ILE A 130 16.93 -5.00 -4.07
CA ILE A 130 17.95 -5.70 -3.28
C ILE A 130 18.00 -5.10 -1.87
N GLY A 131 17.55 -5.87 -0.88
CA GLY A 131 17.51 -5.40 0.51
C GLY A 131 16.31 -4.52 0.81
N GLU A 132 15.20 -4.70 0.11
CA GLU A 132 13.90 -4.08 0.41
C GLU A 132 12.93 -5.19 0.79
N ALA A 133 12.28 -5.09 1.95
CA ALA A 133 11.35 -6.12 2.43
C ALA A 133 10.13 -6.28 1.50
N LEU A 134 9.57 -5.15 1.09
CA LEU A 134 8.38 -5.04 0.25
C LEU A 134 8.43 -3.73 -0.54
N ASN A 135 7.65 -3.66 -1.62
CA ASN A 135 7.38 -2.45 -2.36
C ASN A 135 5.90 -2.06 -2.23
N VAL A 136 5.64 -0.86 -1.70
CA VAL A 136 4.26 -0.39 -1.43
C VAL A 136 3.56 0.19 -2.65
N GLY A 137 4.23 0.20 -3.81
CA GLY A 137 3.64 0.65 -5.08
C GLY A 137 2.53 -0.27 -5.57
N VAL A 138 2.48 -1.52 -5.10
CA VAL A 138 1.29 -2.37 -5.15
C VAL A 138 1.12 -3.10 -3.83
N PHE A 139 -0.05 -2.97 -3.20
CA PHE A 139 -0.47 -3.85 -2.12
C PHE A 139 -1.98 -4.12 -2.14
N ALA A 140 -2.42 -5.22 -1.55
CA ALA A 140 -3.83 -5.54 -1.36
C ALA A 140 -4.09 -6.21 -0.01
N LEU A 141 -5.25 -5.93 0.59
CA LEU A 141 -5.64 -6.40 1.92
C LEU A 141 -7.15 -6.26 2.16
N GLN A 142 -7.66 -6.96 3.16
CA GLN A 142 -8.95 -6.69 3.77
C GLN A 142 -8.84 -5.43 4.66
N PRO A 143 -9.52 -4.32 4.34
CA PRO A 143 -9.44 -3.09 5.12
C PRO A 143 -10.18 -3.22 6.44
N HIS A 144 -9.70 -2.53 7.48
CA HIS A 144 -10.35 -2.51 8.79
C HIS A 144 -9.87 -1.29 9.58
N LYS A 145 -10.78 -0.49 10.16
CA LYS A 145 -10.45 0.76 10.88
C LYS A 145 -9.35 0.61 11.95
N ALA A 146 -9.25 -0.56 12.60
CA ALA A 146 -8.18 -0.81 13.57
C ALA A 146 -6.77 -0.86 12.95
N LEU A 147 -6.62 -1.25 11.67
CA LEU A 147 -5.34 -1.25 10.96
C LEU A 147 -4.88 0.18 10.67
N LEU A 148 -5.78 1.04 10.15
CA LEU A 148 -5.50 2.46 9.99
C LEU A 148 -5.12 3.11 11.33
N LYS A 149 -5.86 2.81 12.41
CA LYS A 149 -5.54 3.30 13.75
C LYS A 149 -4.15 2.84 14.20
N ALA A 150 -3.83 1.56 14.06
CA ALA A 150 -2.52 1.00 14.44
C ALA A 150 -1.36 1.64 13.65
N ALA A 151 -1.54 1.88 12.35
CA ALA A 151 -0.54 2.56 11.52
C ALA A 151 -0.35 4.03 11.92
N VAL A 152 -1.42 4.75 12.25
CA VAL A 152 -1.36 6.14 12.74
C VAL A 152 -0.70 6.22 14.12
N ASP A 153 -1.02 5.31 15.04
CA ASP A 153 -0.41 5.28 16.37
C ASP A 153 1.07 4.86 16.31
N PHE A 154 1.42 3.89 15.47
CA PHE A 154 2.82 3.56 15.18
C PHE A 154 3.59 4.79 14.69
N ALA A 155 3.07 5.53 13.70
CA ALA A 155 3.72 6.72 13.17
C ALA A 155 3.92 7.85 14.21
N ARG A 156 3.10 7.90 15.27
CA ARG A 156 3.23 8.85 16.40
C ARG A 156 4.29 8.43 17.42
N GLU A 157 4.44 7.13 17.64
CA GLU A 157 5.32 6.59 18.70
C GLU A 157 6.71 6.26 18.18
N ALA A 158 6.79 5.64 17.00
CA ALA A 158 8.00 5.20 16.35
C ALA A 158 8.80 6.39 15.79
N ASP A 159 10.02 6.54 16.31
CA ASP A 159 11.04 7.35 15.66
C ASP A 159 11.66 6.59 14.48
N TYR A 160 12.32 7.29 13.57
CA TYR A 160 13.11 6.68 12.50
C TYR A 160 14.53 7.27 12.47
N SER A 161 15.52 6.41 12.26
CA SER A 161 16.87 6.85 11.88
C SER A 161 17.49 5.93 10.84
N GLN A 162 18.38 6.48 10.00
CA GLN A 162 19.13 5.66 9.03
C GLN A 162 20.01 4.57 9.66
N MET A 163 20.32 4.70 10.96
CA MET A 163 21.11 3.70 11.69
C MET A 163 20.25 2.58 12.27
N THR A 164 18.99 2.86 12.63
CA THR A 164 18.16 2.00 13.48
C THR A 164 16.82 1.60 12.89
N GLY A 165 16.51 2.03 11.66
CA GLY A 165 15.16 1.89 11.08
C GLY A 165 14.09 2.56 11.93
N TRP A 166 12.84 2.11 11.79
CA TRP A 166 11.74 2.55 12.65
C TRP A 166 11.79 1.86 14.01
N ALA A 167 11.31 2.57 15.04
CA ALA A 167 11.14 2.06 16.40
C ALA A 167 12.41 1.41 17.04
N GLN A 168 13.59 1.64 16.45
CA GLN A 168 14.88 1.05 16.80
C GLN A 168 15.01 -0.47 16.55
N GLU A 169 14.15 -1.07 15.72
CA GLU A 169 14.21 -2.52 15.40
C GLU A 169 15.35 -2.89 14.42
N GLY A 170 16.07 -1.88 13.92
CA GLY A 170 17.14 -2.01 12.94
C GLY A 170 16.59 -2.03 11.51
N TRP A 171 17.33 -2.68 10.62
CA TRP A 171 16.94 -2.80 9.21
C TRP A 171 16.24 -4.12 8.88
N ARG A 172 16.05 -5.02 9.85
CA ARG A 172 15.54 -6.38 9.54
C ARG A 172 14.13 -6.28 8.98
N PRO A 173 13.84 -7.01 7.89
CA PRO A 173 14.63 -8.09 7.30
C PRO A 173 15.73 -7.66 6.31
N SER A 174 15.70 -6.40 5.87
CA SER A 174 16.70 -5.80 5.01
C SER A 174 18.11 -5.84 5.62
N GLY A 175 19.12 -5.92 4.75
CA GLY A 175 20.53 -5.93 5.15
C GLY A 175 21.08 -4.56 5.54
N GLY A 176 20.30 -3.49 5.40
CA GLY A 176 20.68 -2.10 5.62
C GLY A 176 19.65 -1.14 5.06
N TYR A 177 20.00 0.15 5.00
CA TYR A 177 19.16 1.20 4.43
C TYR A 177 18.81 0.93 2.96
N TYR A 178 17.56 1.22 2.61
CA TYR A 178 17.04 1.23 1.26
C TYR A 178 16.12 2.44 1.04
N VAL A 179 15.95 2.85 -0.22
CA VAL A 179 15.13 4.03 -0.57
C VAL A 179 13.67 3.74 -0.22
N GLY A 180 13.02 4.65 0.53
CA GLY A 180 11.65 4.45 0.99
C GLY A 180 11.52 3.65 2.28
N GLY A 181 12.63 3.14 2.84
CA GLY A 181 12.67 2.63 4.21
C GLY A 181 12.33 3.71 5.23
N GLU A 182 12.63 4.98 4.94
CA GLU A 182 12.22 6.17 5.69
C GLU A 182 10.78 6.64 5.40
N CYS A 183 10.04 5.90 4.58
CA CYS A 183 8.70 6.23 4.09
C CYS A 183 7.74 5.05 4.33
N GLY A 184 6.79 4.84 3.42
CA GLY A 184 5.73 3.84 3.55
C GLY A 184 6.25 2.41 3.50
N GLN A 185 7.34 2.13 2.76
CA GLN A 185 7.90 0.77 2.66
C GLN A 185 8.36 0.25 4.03
N GLY A 186 9.20 1.02 4.73
CA GLY A 186 9.64 0.64 6.08
C GLY A 186 8.49 0.65 7.10
N THR A 187 7.63 1.67 7.05
CA THR A 187 6.51 1.76 8.02
C THR A 187 5.53 0.61 7.88
N LEU A 188 5.13 0.22 6.65
CA LEU A 188 4.17 -0.87 6.45
C LEU A 188 4.77 -2.25 6.78
N ASP A 189 6.08 -2.44 6.58
CA ASP A 189 6.77 -3.66 7.01
C ASP A 189 6.76 -3.80 8.54
N ASP A 190 7.16 -2.76 9.27
CA ASP A 190 7.17 -2.74 10.74
C ASP A 190 5.76 -2.80 11.37
N VAL A 191 4.78 -2.09 10.78
CA VAL A 191 3.37 -2.19 11.20
C VAL A 191 2.84 -3.59 10.92
N GLY A 192 3.14 -4.18 9.77
CA GLY A 192 2.77 -5.55 9.42
C GLY A 192 3.32 -6.56 10.41
N CYS A 193 4.62 -6.49 10.70
CA CYS A 193 5.30 -7.35 11.69
C CYS A 193 4.65 -7.26 13.08
N ARG A 194 4.28 -6.05 13.54
CA ARG A 194 3.59 -5.86 14.83
C ARG A 194 2.14 -6.33 14.79
N ALA A 195 1.43 -6.14 13.68
CA ALA A 195 0.03 -6.51 13.52
C ALA A 195 -0.19 -8.01 13.25
N GLN A 196 0.84 -8.79 12.89
CA GLN A 196 0.79 -10.25 12.99
C GLN A 196 0.53 -10.72 14.44
N GLY A 197 1.02 -9.97 15.43
CA GLY A 197 0.66 -10.15 16.85
C GLY A 197 -0.82 -9.87 17.18
N LEU A 198 -1.56 -9.26 16.25
CA LEU A 198 -2.99 -8.96 16.35
C LEU A 198 -3.85 -9.85 15.42
N GLY A 199 -3.25 -10.83 14.74
CA GLY A 199 -3.98 -11.83 13.93
C GLY A 199 -4.04 -11.58 12.42
N LEU A 200 -3.35 -10.56 11.87
CA LEU A 200 -3.12 -10.49 10.43
C LEU A 200 -2.20 -11.64 9.99
N GLN A 201 -2.58 -12.38 8.94
CA GLN A 201 -1.68 -13.32 8.28
C GLN A 201 -1.07 -12.64 7.04
N VAL A 202 0.20 -12.26 7.14
CA VAL A 202 1.02 -12.05 5.94
C VAL A 202 1.37 -13.44 5.42
N SER A 203 0.70 -13.88 4.37
CA SER A 203 1.00 -15.16 3.73
C SER A 203 2.14 -15.00 2.74
N ASP A 204 3.35 -15.35 3.17
CA ASP A 204 4.36 -15.82 2.24
C ASP A 204 3.81 -17.06 1.54
N VAL A 205 3.60 -16.97 0.23
CA VAL A 205 3.29 -18.14 -0.59
C VAL A 205 4.61 -18.82 -0.94
N GLY A 206 5.09 -19.70 -0.04
CA GLY A 206 6.25 -20.56 -0.29
C GLY A 206 7.18 -20.91 0.89
N LEU A 207 6.77 -21.89 1.72
CA LEU A 207 7.61 -22.72 2.63
C LEU A 207 8.31 -22.09 3.88
N ARG A 208 8.25 -22.82 5.01
CA ARG A 208 8.74 -22.43 6.36
C ARG A 208 10.27 -22.55 6.55
N PRO A 209 10.87 -21.81 7.50
CA PRO A 209 11.14 -22.42 8.81
C PRO A 209 11.02 -21.47 10.04
N LYS A 210 10.93 -22.06 11.24
CA LYS A 210 10.71 -21.38 12.53
C LYS A 210 11.82 -20.39 12.91
N MET A 211 11.36 -19.23 13.40
CA MET A 211 11.80 -18.64 14.67
C MET A 211 10.81 -17.57 15.19
N SER A 212 11.18 -16.74 16.19
CA SER A 212 10.31 -16.37 17.34
C SER A 212 10.16 -14.88 17.78
N ARG A 213 11.09 -13.94 17.49
CA ARG A 213 11.06 -12.49 17.91
C ARG A 213 11.04 -11.53 16.71
N CYS A 214 10.04 -11.64 15.84
CA CYS A 214 10.14 -11.36 14.39
C CYS A 214 11.30 -12.12 13.69
N GLU A 215 11.94 -13.04 14.42
CA GLU A 215 13.10 -13.87 14.06
C GLU A 215 12.73 -14.95 13.00
N GLY A 216 11.51 -14.90 12.47
CA GLY A 216 11.00 -15.71 11.37
C GLY A 216 11.13 -15.10 9.97
N PHE A 217 11.54 -13.83 9.84
CA PHE A 217 11.74 -13.23 8.51
C PHE A 217 13.04 -13.75 7.88
N LYS A 218 12.92 -14.57 6.83
CA LYS A 218 14.04 -14.98 5.97
C LYS A 218 13.92 -14.35 4.60
N ALA A 219 14.58 -13.21 4.40
CA ALA A 219 14.78 -12.68 3.06
C ALA A 219 15.61 -13.69 2.23
N SER A 220 15.03 -14.23 1.17
CA SER A 220 15.72 -15.08 0.18
C SER A 220 15.10 -14.88 -1.19
N ARG A 221 15.95 -14.67 -2.19
CA ARG A 221 15.60 -14.02 -3.45
C ARG A 221 15.47 -15.06 -4.57
N VAL A 222 14.26 -15.39 -5.00
CA VAL A 222 13.99 -16.30 -6.13
C VAL A 222 12.85 -15.78 -7.01
N GLN A 223 12.96 -16.01 -8.32
CA GLN A 223 11.93 -15.74 -9.32
C GLN A 223 10.83 -16.80 -9.28
N GLY A 224 9.56 -16.41 -9.15
CA GLY A 224 8.43 -17.32 -9.32
C GLY A 224 7.19 -16.85 -8.57
N PHE A 225 6.05 -16.83 -9.26
CA PHE A 225 4.76 -16.60 -8.63
C PHE A 225 4.28 -17.89 -7.96
N GLU A 226 3.92 -17.83 -6.68
CA GLU A 226 3.03 -18.81 -6.07
C GLU A 226 1.78 -18.03 -5.62
N PHE A 227 0.59 -18.47 -6.05
CA PHE A 227 -0.68 -17.77 -5.80
C PHE A 227 -1.38 -18.35 -4.57
N CYS A 228 -2.27 -17.56 -3.96
CA CYS A 228 -3.41 -18.10 -3.20
C CYS A 228 -4.04 -19.25 -3.99
N ALA A 229 -3.84 -20.49 -3.55
CA ALA A 229 -4.24 -21.69 -4.29
C ALA A 229 -5.76 -21.90 -4.24
N LEU A 230 -6.48 -21.19 -5.10
CA LEU A 230 -7.82 -21.58 -5.55
C LEU A 230 -7.66 -22.78 -6.49
N ASP A 231 -8.37 -23.87 -6.21
CA ASP A 231 -8.35 -25.13 -6.97
C ASP A 231 -8.95 -24.93 -8.38
N PHE A 232 -8.13 -24.41 -9.31
CA PHE A 232 -8.46 -24.31 -10.73
C PHE A 232 -8.22 -25.67 -11.40
N ARG A 233 -9.25 -26.50 -11.41
CA ARG A 233 -9.36 -27.56 -12.41
C ARG A 233 -9.63 -26.93 -13.77
N LEU A 234 -8.71 -27.17 -14.71
CA LEU A 234 -8.93 -27.02 -16.15
C LEU A 234 -9.88 -28.14 -16.64
#